data_AF-A0A2N1HWA3-F1
#
_entry.id   AF-A0A2N1HWA3-F1
#
_cell.length_a   1.000
_cell.length_b   1.000
_cell.length_c   1.000
_cell.angle_alpha   90.00
_cell.angle_beta   90.00
_cell.angle_gamma   90.00
#
_symmetry.space_group_name_H-M   'P 1'
#
loop_
_entity.id
_entity.type
_entity.pdbx_description
1 polymer ?
#
loop_
_entity_poly.entity_id
_entity_poly.type
_entity_poly.pdbx_seq_one_letter_code
_entity_poly.pdbx_strand_id
1 'polypeptide(L)' 'MREGFTALEETVTDDKFCVGEQLTVAEVYLVPQIYNALRFNVDMTAYPKIMQIYQRCNELTAFELAKPENQADSPSHQYA' A
#
# COMPACT_ATOMS: atom_id res chain seq x y z
N MET A 1 7.02 -7.65 10.89
CA MET A 1 6.16 -6.70 10.14
C MET A 1 6.03 -5.37 10.86
N ARG A 2 5.67 -5.33 12.15
CA ARG A 2 5.48 -4.08 12.91
C ARG A 2 6.69 -3.14 12.94
N GLU A 3 7.91 -3.65 13.10
CA GLU A 3 9.13 -2.82 13.14
C GLU A 3 9.36 -2.05 11.83
N GLY A 4 9.12 -2.69 10.68
CA GLY A 4 9.26 -2.04 9.37
C GLY A 4 8.26 -0.91 9.15
N PHE A 5 6.99 -1.12 9.50
CA PHE A 5 5.98 -0.05 9.43
C PHE A 5 6.26 1.07 10.42
N THR A 6 6.75 0.77 11.61
CA THR A 6 7.12 1.79 12.61
C THR A 6 8.24 2.67 12.08
N ALA A 7 9.33 2.06 11.57
CA ALA A 7 10.44 2.81 10.99
C ALA A 7 9.99 3.65 9.77
N LEU A 8 9.12 3.11 8.92
CA LEU A 8 8.64 3.84 7.75
C LEU A 8 7.71 5.01 8.13
N GLU A 9 6.79 4.80 9.08
CA GLU A 9 5.89 5.84 9.60
C GLU A 9 6.67 7.02 10.20
N GLU A 10 7.79 6.74 10.89
CA GLU A 10 8.70 7.77 11.42
C GLU A 10 9.52 8.47 10.33
N THR A 11 9.84 7.77 9.24
CA THR A 11 10.69 8.27 8.16
C THR A 11 9.92 9.12 7.15
N VAL A 12 8.65 8.78 6.86
CA VAL A 12 7.86 9.52 5.88
C VAL A 12 7.46 10.90 6.42
N THR A 13 7.61 11.90 5.56
CA THR A 13 7.14 13.26 5.80
C THR A 13 5.61 13.33 5.61
N ASP A 14 5.02 14.49 5.92
CA ASP A 14 3.59 14.74 5.68
C ASP A 14 3.29 15.16 4.23
N ASP A 15 4.21 14.84 3.31
CA ASP A 15 4.06 15.12 1.89
C ASP A 15 3.05 14.16 1.23
N LYS A 16 2.78 14.38 -0.07
CA LYS A 16 1.80 13.58 -0.81
C LYS A 16 2.17 12.08 -0.90
N PHE A 17 3.44 11.76 -1.08
CA PHE A 17 4.01 10.39 -1.21
C PHE A 17 5.17 10.19 -0.22
N CYS A 18 5.80 9.01 -0.21
CA CYS A 18 6.84 8.66 0.77
C CYS A 18 8.06 9.59 0.73
N VAL A 19 8.36 10.16 -0.44
CA VAL A 19 9.51 11.05 -0.67
C VAL A 19 9.04 12.28 -1.47
N GLY A 20 8.26 13.14 -0.83
CA GLY A 20 7.79 14.40 -1.41
C GLY A 20 6.52 14.26 -2.24
N GLU A 21 6.40 15.12 -3.26
CA GLU A 21 5.15 15.32 -4.01
C GLU A 21 4.96 14.40 -5.22
N GLN A 22 5.98 13.59 -5.56
CA GLN A 22 5.95 12.69 -6.72
C GLN A 22 6.02 11.23 -6.31
N LEU A 23 5.38 10.36 -7.11
CA LEU A 23 5.51 8.91 -6.98
C LEU A 23 6.94 8.48 -7.23
N THR A 24 7.38 7.49 -6.47
CA THR A 24 8.69 6.86 -6.57
C THR A 24 8.55 5.34 -6.48
N VAL A 25 9.69 4.65 -6.49
CA VAL A 25 9.71 3.20 -6.21
C VAL A 25 9.28 2.87 -4.78
N ALA A 26 9.30 3.83 -3.85
CA ALA A 26 8.88 3.62 -2.47
C ALA A 26 7.42 3.14 -2.39
N GLU A 27 6.51 3.74 -3.17
CA GLU A 27 5.10 3.36 -3.19
C GLU A 27 4.88 1.96 -3.79
N VAL A 28 5.71 1.59 -4.77
CA VAL A 28 5.68 0.25 -5.39
C VAL A 28 5.98 -0.83 -4.36
N TYR A 29 6.84 -0.56 -3.38
CA TYR A 29 7.12 -1.47 -2.27
C TYR A 29 6.12 -1.33 -1.11
N LEU A 30 5.65 -0.12 -0.83
CA LEU A 30 4.75 0.16 0.29
C LEU A 30 3.36 -0.46 0.09
N VAL A 31 2.76 -0.23 -1.08
CA VAL A 31 1.37 -0.61 -1.35
C VAL A 31 1.10 -2.12 -1.17
N PRO A 32 1.90 -3.05 -1.73
CA PRO A 32 1.67 -4.47 -1.52
C PRO A 32 1.91 -4.90 -0.06
N GLN A 33 2.81 -4.23 0.67
CA GLN A 33 3.03 -4.52 2.09
C GLN A 33 1.81 -4.14 2.94
N ILE A 34 1.24 -2.95 2.73
CA ILE A 34 0.02 -2.52 3.44
C ILE A 34 -1.17 -3.37 3.01
N TYR A 35 -1.34 -3.65 1.71
CA TYR A 35 -2.40 -4.55 1.24
C TYR A 35 -2.35 -5.90 1.97
N ASN A 36 -1.17 -6.53 2.08
CA ASN A 36 -1.02 -7.79 2.80
C ASN A 36 -1.32 -7.65 4.29
N ALA A 37 -0.87 -6.56 4.93
CA ALA A 37 -1.17 -6.28 6.32
C ALA A 37 -2.70 -6.23 6.56
N LEU A 38 -3.43 -5.51 5.71
CA LEU A 38 -4.89 -5.42 5.77
C LEU A 38 -5.55 -6.78 5.51
N ARG A 39 -5.10 -7.51 4.47
CA ARG A 39 -5.60 -8.84 4.12
C ARG A 39 -5.46 -9.84 5.27
N PHE A 40 -4.41 -9.72 6.08
CA PHE A 40 -4.16 -10.57 7.24
C PHE A 40 -4.59 -9.94 8.58
N ASN A 41 -5.45 -8.92 8.55
CA ASN A 41 -6.03 -8.26 9.73
C ASN A 41 -4.99 -7.69 10.71
N VAL A 42 -3.86 -7.20 10.21
CA VAL A 42 -2.90 -6.44 11.01
C VAL A 42 -3.51 -5.08 11.34
N ASP A 43 -3.50 -4.71 12.61
CA ASP A 43 -3.92 -3.38 13.06
C ASP A 43 -2.93 -2.30 12.55
N MET A 44 -3.44 -1.40 11.70
CA MET A 44 -2.70 -0.31 11.09
C MET A 44 -3.03 1.06 11.71
N THR A 45 -3.80 1.12 12.79
CA THR A 45 -4.22 2.38 13.44
C THR A 45 -3.04 3.20 13.96
N ALA A 46 -1.91 2.55 14.27
CA ALA A 46 -0.67 3.20 14.69
C ALA A 46 0.14 3.83 13.53
N TYR A 47 -0.28 3.64 12.27
CA TYR A 47 0.51 4.05 11.09
C TYR A 47 -0.31 4.94 10.12
N PRO A 48 -0.86 6.08 10.58
CA PRO A 48 -1.73 6.93 9.77
C PRO A 48 -1.07 7.53 8.52
N LYS A 49 0.21 7.90 8.53
CA LYS A 49 0.87 8.54 7.38
C LYS A 49 1.01 7.57 6.22
N ILE A 50 1.58 6.39 6.46
CA ILE A 50 1.74 5.38 5.41
C ILE A 50 0.39 4.85 4.92
N MET A 51 -0.64 4.83 5.79
CA MET A 51 -2.01 4.51 5.38
C MET A 51 -2.63 5.58 4.47
N GLN A 52 -2.39 6.86 4.70
CA GLN A 52 -2.82 7.92 3.80
C GLN A 52 -2.11 7.84 2.44
N ILE A 53 -0.81 7.57 2.43
CA ILE A 53 -0.06 7.35 1.18
C ILE A 53 -0.64 6.15 0.42
N TYR A 54 -0.89 5.02 1.11
CA TYR A 54 -1.54 3.85 0.52
C TYR A 54 -2.89 4.19 -0.11
N GLN A 55 -3.74 4.97 0.58
CA GLN A 55 -5.04 5.38 0.05
C GLN A 55 -4.89 6.21 -1.23
N ARG A 56 -4.02 7.23 -1.22
CA ARG A 56 -3.73 8.07 -2.40
C ARG A 56 -3.22 7.24 -3.58
N CYS A 57 -2.35 6.26 -3.34
CA CYS A 57 -1.88 5.37 -4.40
C CYS A 57 -3.04 4.56 -5.00
N ASN A 58 -3.95 4.04 -4.17
CA ASN A 58 -5.10 3.25 -4.64
C ASN A 58 -6.19 4.09 -5.35
N GLU A 59 -6.12 5.41 -5.32
CA GLU A 59 -6.95 6.28 -6.17
C GLU A 59 -6.45 6.34 -7.63
N LEU A 60 -5.22 5.89 -7.89
CA LEU A 60 -4.62 5.90 -9.21
C LEU A 60 -4.91 4.60 -9.96
N THR A 61 -5.35 4.71 -11.21
CA THR A 61 -5.69 3.57 -12.08
C THR A 61 -4.57 2.53 -12.15
N ALA A 62 -3.30 2.94 -12.14
CA ALA A 62 -2.17 2.01 -12.20
C ALA A 62 -2.11 1.05 -11.01
N PHE A 63 -2.39 1.52 -9.79
CA PHE A 63 -2.39 0.68 -8.59
C PHE A 63 -3.67 -0.17 -8.50
N GLU A 64 -4.82 0.37 -8.93
CA GLU A 64 -6.06 -0.41 -9.04
C GLU A 64 -5.86 -1.62 -9.97
N LEU A 65 -5.36 -1.40 -11.19
CA LEU A 65 -5.09 -2.47 -12.16
C LEU A 65 -4.05 -3.48 -11.65
N ALA A 66 -3.15 -3.06 -10.76
CA ALA A 66 -2.11 -3.91 -10.18
C ALA A 66 -2.56 -4.71 -8.94
N LYS A 67 -3.80 -4.54 -8.47
CA LYS A 67 -4.32 -5.32 -7.32
C LYS A 67 -4.29 -6.82 -7.62
N PRO A 68 -3.99 -7.68 -6.63
CA PRO A 68 -3.98 -9.13 -6.82
C PRO A 68 -5.28 -9.69 -7.40
N GLU A 69 -6.43 -9.12 -7.02
CA GLU A 69 -7.76 -9.51 -7.49
C GLU A 69 -7.97 -9.25 -8.98
N ASN A 70 -7.25 -8.28 -9.55
CA ASN A 70 -7.34 -7.88 -10.95
C ASN A 70 -6.36 -8.64 -11.86
N GLN A 71 -5.56 -9.57 -11.30
CA GLN A 71 -4.62 -10.36 -12.09
C GLN A 71 -5.27 -11.63 -12.68
N ALA A 72 -4.75 -12.08 -13.82
CA ALA A 72 -5.30 -13.22 -14.56
C ALA A 72 -5.26 -14.53 -13.77
N ASP A 73 -4.29 -14.68 -12.87
CA ASP A 73 -4.10 -15.85 -12.01
C ASP A 73 -4.83 -15.74 -10.66
N SER A 74 -5.61 -14.68 -10.43
CA SER A 74 -6.43 -14.54 -9.22
C SER A 74 -7.40 -15.73 -9.09
N PRO A 75 -7.46 -16.40 -7.92
CA PRO A 75 -8.37 -17.53 -7.70
C PRO A 75 -9.85 -17.21 -7.96
N SER A 76 -10.26 -15.94 -7.86
CA SER A 76 -11.63 -15.49 -8.18
C SER A 76 -12.01 -15.71 -9.65
N HIS A 77 -11.04 -15.76 -10.56
CA HIS A 77 -11.28 -16.00 -11.98
C HIS A 77 -11.34 -17.50 -12.33
N GLN A 78 -11.01 -18.40 -11.40
CA GLN A 78 -11.06 -19.85 -11.63
C GLN A 78 -12.48 -20.44 -11.55
N TYR A 79 -13.47 -19.64 -11.16
CA TYR A 79 -14.88 -20.05 -11.05
C TYR A 79 -15.84 -19.11 -11.81
N ALA A 80 -15.31 -18.29 -12.73
CA ALA A 80 -16.09 -17.38 -13.57
C ALA A 80 -16.42 -18.00 -14.94
#